data_AF-A0A942GJF4-F1
#
_entry.id   AF-A0A942GJF4-F1
#
_cell.length_a   1.000
_cell.length_b   1.000
_cell.length_c   1.000
_cell.angle_alpha   90.00
_cell.angle_beta   90.00
_cell.angle_gamma   90.00
#
_symmetry.space_group_name_H-M   'P 1'
#
loop_
_entity.id
_entity.type
_entity.pdbx_description
1 polymer ?
#
loop_
_entity_poly.entity_id
_entity_poly.type
_entity_poly.pdbx_seq_one_letter_code
_entity_poly.pdbx_strand_id
1 'polypeptide(L)'
;MYWDLLFLINLTVNYFILFITARLFRKQPGIPRLLFGAALGALTVLLLKLPLFPALILTMTAATPLIMIILTFWPLRRLELFILWCAVFLVSFLTGGAVLAL
;
A
#
# COMPACT_ATOMS: atom_id res chain seq x y z
N MET A 1 18.96 5.21 9.84
CA MET A 1 19.74 3.95 9.87
C MET A 1 18.76 2.80 10.08
N TYR A 2 18.97 1.67 9.37
CA TYR A 2 17.98 0.63 8.97
C TYR A 2 17.00 1.02 7.86
N TRP A 3 17.42 1.84 6.90
CA TRP A 3 16.61 2.16 5.73
C TRP A 3 16.27 0.91 4.90
N ASP A 4 17.22 -0.01 4.78
CA ASP A 4 17.05 -1.26 4.04
C ASP A 4 16.02 -2.19 4.71
N LEU A 5 16.10 -2.33 6.04
CA LEU A 5 15.15 -3.13 6.81
C LEU A 5 13.75 -2.54 6.73
N LEU A 6 13.64 -1.21 6.88
CA LEU A 6 12.36 -0.51 6.82
C LEU A 6 11.72 -0.63 5.43
N PHE A 7 12.53 -0.52 4.38
CA PHE A 7 12.09 -0.76 3.01
C PHE A 7 11.60 -2.20 2.83
N LEU A 8 12.37 -3.20 3.26
CA LEU A 8 12.04 -4.61 3.06
C LEU A 8 10.77 -5.03 3.83
N ILE A 9 10.60 -4.54 5.07
CA ILE A 9 9.40 -4.77 5.87
C ILE A 9 8.19 -4.15 5.17
N ASN A 10 8.27 -2.88 4.77
CA ASN A 10 7.15 -2.22 4.10
C ASN A 10 6.85 -2.83 2.73
N LEU A 11 7.86 -3.26 1.98
CA LEU A 11 7.69 -3.97 0.72
C LEU A 11 6.91 -5.27 0.95
N THR A 12 7.30 -6.04 1.95
CA THR A 12 6.65 -7.32 2.30
C THR A 12 5.21 -7.10 2.76
N VAL A 13 4.98 -6.18 3.70
CA VAL A 13 3.65 -5.87 4.22
C VAL A 13 2.74 -5.33 3.13
N ASN A 14 3.20 -4.36 2.34
CA ASN A 14 2.40 -3.81 1.24
C ASN A 14 2.10 -4.84 0.15
N TYR A 15 3.06 -5.75 -0.14
CA TYR A 15 2.83 -6.87 -1.05
C TYR A 15 1.70 -7.77 -0.53
N PHE A 16 1.74 -8.16 0.74
CA PHE A 16 0.68 -8.99 1.33
C PHE A 16 -0.67 -8.27 1.38
N ILE A 17 -0.69 -6.97 1.70
CA ILE A 17 -1.93 -6.17 1.67
C ILE A 17 -2.54 -6.21 0.26
N LEU A 18 -1.76 -5.86 -0.77
CA LEU A 18 -2.22 -5.89 -2.16
C LEU A 18 -2.62 -7.30 -2.62
N PHE A 19 -1.91 -8.33 -2.16
CA PHE A 19 -2.20 -9.73 -2.48
C PHE A 19 -3.52 -10.20 -1.87
N ILE A 20 -3.75 -9.90 -0.58
CA ILE A 20 -5.01 -10.21 0.10
C ILE A 20 -6.15 -9.45 -0.55
N THR A 21 -5.97 -8.17 -0.84
CA THR A 21 -6.95 -7.36 -1.57
C THR A 21 -7.24 -7.97 -2.95
N ALA A 22 -6.22 -8.38 -3.72
CA ALA A 22 -6.42 -9.04 -5.01
C ALA A 22 -7.28 -10.30 -4.90
N ARG A 23 -6.99 -11.14 -3.90
CA ARG A 23 -7.72 -12.38 -3.65
C ARG A 23 -9.16 -12.13 -3.21
N LEU A 24 -9.40 -11.11 -2.38
CA LEU A 24 -10.74 -10.73 -1.92
C LEU A 24 -11.64 -10.29 -3.08
N PHE A 25 -11.11 -9.54 -4.03
CA PHE A 25 -11.84 -9.07 -5.21
C PHE A 25 -11.73 -10.00 -6.42
N ARG A 26 -11.16 -11.20 -6.24
CA ARG A 26 -10.93 -12.19 -7.30
C ARG A 26 -10.20 -11.61 -8.52
N LYS A 27 -9.36 -10.59 -8.30
CA LYS A 27 -8.46 -10.02 -9.32
C LYS A 27 -7.17 -10.81 -9.31
N GLN A 28 -6.59 -11.04 -10.49
CA GLN A 28 -5.31 -11.73 -10.64
C GLN A 28 -4.27 -10.79 -11.27
N PRO A 29 -3.84 -9.73 -10.55
CA PRO A 29 -2.75 -8.90 -11.02
C PRO A 29 -1.48 -9.74 -11.13
N GLY A 30 -0.69 -9.54 -12.19
CA GLY A 30 0.59 -10.21 -12.32
C GLY A 30 1.52 -9.87 -11.15
N ILE A 31 2.35 -10.83 -10.74
CA ILE A 31 3.38 -10.67 -9.70
C ILE A 31 4.18 -9.37 -9.84
N PRO A 32 4.67 -8.95 -11.03
CA PRO A 32 5.41 -7.69 -11.15
C PRO A 32 4.57 -6.47 -10.78
N ARG A 33 3.25 -6.46 -11.09
CA ARG A 33 2.37 -5.33 -10.75
C ARG A 33 2.18 -5.18 -9.24
N LEU A 34 2.02 -6.31 -8.54
CA LEU A 34 2.00 -6.34 -7.07
C LEU A 34 3.30 -5.80 -6.48
N LEU A 35 4.45 -6.22 -7.02
CA LEU A 35 5.75 -5.75 -6.55
C LEU A 35 5.94 -4.26 -6.80
N PHE A 36 5.56 -3.73 -7.97
CA PHE A 36 5.65 -2.30 -8.25
C PHE A 36 4.73 -1.48 -7.32
N GLY A 37 3.49 -1.92 -7.11
CA GLY A 37 2.59 -1.30 -6.14
C GLY A 37 3.18 -1.31 -4.73
N ALA A 38 3.67 -2.46 -4.27
CA ALA A 38 4.29 -2.59 -2.95
C ALA A 38 5.57 -1.75 -2.80
N ALA A 39 6.40 -1.69 -3.83
CA ALA A 39 7.63 -0.92 -3.86
C ALA A 39 7.36 0.59 -3.75
N LEU A 40 6.32 1.10 -4.41
CA LEU A 40 5.92 2.50 -4.23
C LEU A 40 5.48 2.78 -2.80
N GLY A 41 4.67 1.92 -2.20
CA GLY A 41 4.28 2.04 -0.80
C GLY A 41 5.51 2.07 0.11
N ALA A 42 6.48 1.18 -0.12
CA ALA A 42 7.73 1.16 0.65
C ALA A 42 8.57 2.43 0.45
N LEU A 43 8.72 2.91 -0.79
CA LEU A 43 9.42 4.15 -1.11
C LEU A 43 8.78 5.36 -0.44
N THR A 44 7.45 5.46 -0.42
CA THR A 44 6.75 6.57 0.23
C THR A 44 7.01 6.62 1.73
N VAL A 45 7.15 5.47 2.41
CA VAL A 45 7.51 5.46 3.84
C VAL A 45 8.94 5.96 4.06
N LEU A 46 9.87 5.63 3.16
CA LEU A 46 11.23 6.20 3.21
C LEU A 46 11.19 7.72 3.00
N LEU A 47 10.42 8.21 2.02
CA LEU A 47 10.29 9.64 1.77
C LEU A 47 9.68 10.38 2.97
N LEU A 48 8.69 9.78 3.64
CA LEU A 48 8.06 10.33 4.84
C LEU A 48 9.01 10.46 6.05
N LYS A 49 10.16 9.79 6.05
CA LYS A 49 11.19 9.98 7.08
C LYS A 49 12.03 11.24 6.90
N LEU A 50 11.97 11.90 5.75
CA LEU A 50 12.62 13.20 5.57
C LEU A 50 11.82 14.31 6.27
N PRO A 51 12.47 15.42 6.69
CA PRO A 51 11.78 16.59 7.22
C PRO A 51 10.98 17.26 6.10
N LEU A 52 9.73 16.84 5.93
CA LEU A 52 8.78 17.36 4.95
C LEU A 52 7.76 18.28 5.62
N PHE A 53 7.14 19.15 4.83
CA PHE A 53 6.05 20.00 5.31
C PHE A 53 4.83 19.14 5.72
N PRO A 54 4.11 19.49 6.80
CA PRO A 54 2.95 18.71 7.28
C PRO A 54 1.87 18.49 6.21
N ALA A 55 1.62 19.50 5.37
CA ALA A 55 0.66 19.39 4.26
C ALA A 55 1.12 18.33 3.23
N LEU A 56 2.42 18.25 2.94
CA LEU A 56 2.97 17.28 2.02
C LEU A 56 2.84 15.85 2.58
N ILE A 57 3.09 15.67 3.88
CA ILE A 57 2.90 14.37 4.56
C ILE A 57 1.45 13.89 4.44
N LEU A 58 0.48 14.78 4.68
CA LEU A 58 -0.95 14.44 4.57
C LEU A 58 -1.31 14.03 3.13
N THR A 59 -0.84 14.78 2.14
CA THR A 59 -1.10 14.44 0.72
C THR A 59 -0.45 13.12 0.32
N MET A 60 0.80 12.86 0.72
CA MET A 60 1.49 11.62 0.41
C MET A 60 0.81 10.42 1.07
N THR A 61 0.45 10.52 2.34
CA THR A 61 -0.22 9.41 3.06
C THR A 61 -1.58 9.06 2.45
N ALA A 62 -2.35 10.05 1.99
CA ALA A 62 -3.63 9.81 1.30
C ALA A 62 -3.45 9.30 -0.15
N ALA A 63 -2.48 9.85 -0.89
CA ALA A 63 -2.26 9.53 -2.31
C ALA A 63 -1.58 8.17 -2.52
N THR A 64 -0.70 7.75 -1.61
CA THR A 64 0.05 6.49 -1.71
C THR A 64 -0.84 5.28 -1.97
N PRO A 65 -1.83 4.94 -1.12
CA PRO A 65 -2.68 3.77 -1.34
C PRO A 65 -3.48 3.86 -2.64
N LEU A 66 -3.90 5.07 -3.04
CA LEU A 66 -4.57 5.33 -4.33
C LEU A 66 -3.65 4.95 -5.50
N ILE A 67 -2.41 5.44 -5.51
CA ILE A 67 -1.43 5.14 -6.55
C ILE A 67 -1.10 3.65 -6.60
N MET A 68 -0.93 3.00 -5.43
CA MET A 68 -0.68 1.57 -5.35
C MET A 68 -1.79 0.75 -6.00
N ILE A 69 -3.05 1.08 -5.73
CA ILE A 69 -4.22 0.37 -6.28
C ILE A 69 -4.30 0.59 -7.79
N ILE A 70 -4.15 1.83 -8.24
CA ILE A 70 -4.21 2.19 -9.66
C ILE A 70 -3.16 1.40 -10.44
N LEU A 71 -1.91 1.35 -9.99
CA LEU A 71 -0.86 0.61 -10.68
C LEU A 71 -1.03 -0.91 -10.62
N THR A 72 -1.50 -1.43 -9.49
CA THR A 72 -1.61 -2.88 -9.30
C THR A 72 -2.78 -3.46 -10.10
N PHE A 73 -3.92 -2.79 -10.10
CA PHE A 73 -5.19 -3.33 -10.59
C PHE A 73 -5.68 -2.71 -11.91
N TRP A 74 -4.86 -1.89 -12.58
CA TRP A 74 -5.23 -1.30 -13.88
C TRP A 74 -5.63 -2.36 -14.92
N PRO A 75 -6.75 -2.17 -15.66
CA PRO A 75 -7.71 -1.06 -15.62
C PRO A 75 -8.85 -1.26 -14.59
N LEU A 76 -9.28 -0.17 -13.93
CA LEU A 76 -10.36 -0.18 -12.94
C LEU A 76 -11.53 0.73 -13.29
N ARG A 77 -12.73 0.36 -12.84
CA ARG A 77 -13.90 1.26 -12.78
C ARG A 77 -13.84 2.14 -11.53
N ARG A 78 -14.46 3.33 -11.56
CA ARG A 78 -14.47 4.26 -10.41
C ARG A 78 -15.03 3.65 -9.12
N LEU A 79 -16.07 2.82 -9.24
CA LEU A 79 -16.64 2.08 -8.10
C LEU A 79 -15.66 1.04 -7.56
N GLU A 80 -14.99 0.29 -8.44
CA GLU A 80 -13.98 -0.70 -8.03
C GLU A 80 -12.80 -0.04 -7.32
N LEU A 81 -12.35 1.12 -7.80
CA LEU A 81 -11.29 1.91 -7.18
C LEU A 81 -11.65 2.28 -5.73
N PHE A 82 -12.85 2.80 -5.50
CA PHE A 82 -13.31 3.17 -4.16
C PHE A 82 -13.40 1.95 -3.23
N ILE A 83 -13.94 0.84 -3.73
CA ILE A 83 -14.08 -0.39 -2.94
C ILE A 83 -12.69 -0.97 -2.58
N LEU A 84 -11.77 -1.01 -3.54
CA LEU A 84 -10.39 -1.47 -3.30
C LEU A 84 -9.64 -0.55 -2.33
N TRP A 85 -9.90 0.75 -2.40
CA TRP A 85 -9.33 1.72 -1.47
C TRP A 85 -9.79 1.45 -0.03
N CYS A 86 -11.09 1.26 0.18
CA CYS A 86 -11.61 0.83 1.48
C CYS A 86 -11.01 -0.51 1.95
N ALA A 87 -10.85 -1.48 1.04
CA ALA A 87 -10.30 -2.78 1.39
C ALA A 87 -8.82 -2.73 1.77
N VAL A 88 -8.00 -1.96 1.06
CA VAL A 88 -6.59 -1.74 1.43
C VAL A 88 -6.50 -1.11 2.82
N PHE A 89 -7.34 -0.11 3.11
CA PHE A 89 -7.42 0.48 4.46
C PHE A 89 -7.82 -0.55 5.52
N LEU A 90 -8.82 -1.38 5.24
CA LEU A 90 -9.29 -2.42 6.17
C LEU A 90 -8.22 -3.48 6.44
N VAL A 91 -7.53 -3.96 5.40
CA VAL A 91 -6.42 -4.93 5.56
C VAL A 91 -5.23 -4.28 6.27
N SER A 92 -4.93 -3.01 5.99
CA SER A 92 -3.88 -2.26 6.70
C SER A 92 -4.22 -2.09 8.19
N PHE A 93 -5.49 -1.81 8.51
CA PHE A 93 -5.95 -1.71 9.89
C PHE A 93 -5.89 -3.06 10.60
N LEU A 94 -6.32 -4.15 9.95
CA LEU A 94 -6.22 -5.51 10.50
C LEU A 94 -4.77 -5.93 10.75
N THR A 95 -3.87 -5.65 9.80
CA THR A 95 -2.44 -5.98 9.96
C THR A 95 -1.79 -5.15 11.05
N GLY A 96 -2.04 -3.84 11.09
CA GLY A 96 -1.54 -2.98 12.18
C GLY A 96 -2.10 -3.38 13.55
N GLY A 97 -3.40 -3.67 13.63
CA GLY A 97 -4.06 -4.13 14.86
C GLY A 97 -3.54 -5.49 15.32
N ALA A 98 -3.31 -6.43 14.41
CA ALA A 98 -2.75 -7.74 14.73
C ALA A 98 -1.33 -7.65 15.30
N VAL A 99 -0.49 -6.76 14.74
CA VAL A 99 0.86 -6.51 15.26
C VAL A 99 0.83 -5.91 16.67
N LEU A 100 -0.13 -5.03 16.97
CA LEU A 100 -0.28 -4.43 18.30
C LEU A 100 -0.83 -5.39 19.36
N ALA A 101 -1.53 -6.44 18.93
CA ALA A 101 -2.13 -7.44 19.82
C ALA A 101 -1.17 -8.58 20.20
N LEU A 102 -0.07 -8.74 19.45
CA LEU A 102 1.03 -9.68 19.73
C LEU A 102 2.04 -9.07 20.70
#